data_AF-A0A662LQM7-F1
#
_entry.id   AF-A0A662LQM7-F1
#
_cell.length_a   1.000
_cell.length_b   1.000
_cell.length_c   1.000
_cell.angle_alpha   90.00
_cell.angle_beta   90.00
_cell.angle_gamma   90.00
#
_symmetry.space_group_name_H-M   'P 1'
#
loop_
_entity.id
_entity.type
_entity.pdbx_description
1 polymer ?
#
loop_
_entity_poly.entity_id
_entity_poly.type
_entity_poly.pdbx_seq_one_letter_code
_entity_poly.pdbx_strand_id
1 'polypeptide(L)'
;MVDNKKIKIRLIFKGAEKPYLLDISSLLYDFELLHDLSLILYFEEYKGYKFNRYFWYRNGRSIKKDHQIRTLKIIKESPFTIELLISDIAIISGAFLAIVKAFDVISNWKLNREKLKLEIEKLKKDLKNYKIEKSALNLERRVHEKDAEEIYNHLIERLDKNPIKLDDIQVIELVED
;
A
#
# COMPACT_ATOMS: atom_id res chain seq x y z
N MET A 1 13.28 0.51 22.55
CA MET A 1 13.07 1.27 21.30
C MET A 1 13.25 0.26 20.19
N VAL A 2 12.19 -0.07 19.46
CA VAL A 2 12.34 -0.85 18.23
C VAL A 2 12.80 0.17 17.19
N ASP A 3 13.98 -0.04 16.60
CA ASP A 3 14.41 0.77 15.46
C ASP A 3 13.38 0.56 14.35
N ASN A 4 12.55 1.58 14.12
CA ASN A 4 11.54 1.54 13.06
C ASN A 4 12.25 1.70 11.72
N LYS A 5 12.70 0.58 11.15
CA LYS A 5 13.31 0.60 9.82
C LYS A 5 12.24 0.99 8.81
N LYS A 6 12.64 1.75 7.81
CA LYS A 6 11.75 2.11 6.70
C LYS A 6 12.18 1.37 5.46
N ILE A 7 11.23 1.16 4.57
CA ILE A 7 11.45 0.46 3.31
C ILE A 7 11.11 1.43 2.20
N LYS A 8 12.08 1.62 1.33
CA LYS A 8 11.93 2.44 0.16
C LYS A 8 11.27 1.63 -0.96
N ILE A 9 10.14 2.12 -1.43
CA ILE A 9 9.36 1.49 -2.50
C ILE A 9 9.20 2.50 -3.63
N ARG A 10 9.41 2.04 -4.86
CA ARG A 10 9.15 2.82 -6.06
C ARG A 10 7.95 2.25 -6.80
N LEU A 11 6.97 3.11 -7.01
CA LEU A 11 5.81 2.84 -7.84
C LEU A 11 6.07 3.42 -9.22
N ILE A 12 5.88 2.59 -10.24
CA ILE A 12 6.02 2.98 -11.65
C ILE A 12 4.63 2.94 -12.27
N PHE A 13 4.24 4.04 -12.89
CA PHE A 13 2.92 4.17 -13.50
C PHE A 13 3.03 4.30 -15.01
N LYS A 14 2.07 3.70 -15.70
CA LYS A 14 1.78 3.90 -17.11
C LYS A 14 0.45 4.64 -17.24
N GLY A 15 0.35 5.50 -18.24
CA GLY A 15 -0.89 6.20 -18.55
C GLY A 15 -0.72 7.71 -18.59
N ALA A 16 -1.50 8.30 -19.50
CA ALA A 16 -1.59 9.71 -19.88
C ALA A 16 -0.23 10.42 -20.02
N GLU A 17 0.20 10.72 -21.26
CA GLU A 17 1.36 11.60 -21.51
C GLU A 17 1.25 12.95 -20.79
N LYS A 18 0.02 13.37 -20.45
CA LYS A 18 -0.34 14.61 -19.76
C LYS A 18 -1.56 14.36 -18.84
N PRO A 19 -1.38 13.70 -17.67
CA PRO A 19 -2.50 13.47 -16.76
C PRO A 19 -2.98 14.78 -16.16
N TYR A 20 -4.26 14.87 -15.79
CA TYR A 20 -4.73 16.02 -15.01
C TYR A 20 -4.14 15.98 -13.60
N LEU A 21 -3.91 17.15 -13.01
CA LEU A 21 -3.46 17.23 -11.62
C LEU A 21 -4.43 16.53 -10.66
N LEU A 22 -5.73 16.58 -10.97
CA LEU A 22 -6.76 15.90 -10.19
C LEU A 22 -6.58 14.38 -10.22
N ASP A 23 -6.22 13.80 -11.38
CA ASP A 23 -5.95 12.36 -11.52
C ASP A 23 -4.75 11.93 -10.67
N ILE A 24 -3.68 12.74 -10.68
CA ILE A 24 -2.49 12.49 -9.84
C ILE A 24 -2.87 12.58 -8.36
N SER A 25 -3.56 13.66 -7.96
CA SER A 25 -3.89 13.89 -6.55
C SER A 25 -4.85 12.84 -5.99
N SER A 26 -5.83 12.40 -6.80
CA SER A 26 -6.78 11.35 -6.41
C SER A 26 -6.10 9.98 -6.33
N LEU A 27 -5.21 9.65 -7.28
CA LEU A 27 -4.40 8.43 -7.21
C LEU A 27 -3.56 8.38 -5.94
N LEU A 28 -2.85 9.47 -5.62
CA LEU A 28 -2.04 9.57 -4.41
C LEU A 28 -2.88 9.40 -3.15
N TYR A 29 -4.03 10.05 -3.13
CA TYR A 29 -4.96 9.96 -2.00
C TYR A 29 -5.49 8.53 -1.83
N ASP A 30 -5.91 7.89 -2.91
CA ASP A 30 -6.45 6.53 -2.88
C ASP A 30 -5.38 5.50 -2.52
N PHE A 31 -4.12 5.75 -2.88
CA PHE A 31 -2.99 4.95 -2.42
C PHE A 31 -2.77 5.08 -0.91
N GLU A 32 -2.84 6.28 -0.35
CA GLU A 32 -2.76 6.51 1.09
C GLU A 32 -3.91 5.81 1.84
N LEU A 33 -5.13 5.87 1.31
CA LEU A 33 -6.28 5.14 1.85
C LEU A 33 -6.06 3.62 1.83
N LEU A 34 -5.52 3.08 0.74
CA LEU A 34 -5.28 1.64 0.61
C LEU A 34 -4.24 1.15 1.59
N HIS A 35 -3.20 1.95 1.80
CA HIS A 35 -2.23 1.70 2.84
C HIS A 35 -2.85 1.70 4.24
N ASP A 36 -3.62 2.74 4.57
CA ASP A 36 -4.22 2.88 5.89
C ASP A 36 -5.23 1.75 6.17
N LEU A 37 -6.04 1.40 5.16
CA LEU A 37 -6.91 0.22 5.20
C LEU A 37 -6.10 -1.04 5.51
N SER A 38 -5.01 -1.26 4.77
CA SER A 38 -4.18 -2.45 4.93
C SER A 38 -3.55 -2.52 6.32
N LEU A 39 -3.07 -1.40 6.87
CA LEU A 39 -2.58 -1.37 8.25
C LEU A 39 -3.67 -1.73 9.25
N ILE A 40 -4.86 -1.15 9.11
CA ILE A 40 -5.98 -1.40 10.04
C ILE A 40 -6.41 -2.87 10.01
N LEU A 41 -6.37 -3.51 8.83
CA LEU A 41 -6.76 -4.91 8.67
C LEU A 41 -5.74 -5.89 9.29
N TYR A 42 -4.46 -5.54 9.27
CA TYR A 42 -3.38 -6.51 9.55
C TYR A 42 -2.57 -6.23 10.81
N PHE A 43 -2.52 -5.00 11.29
CA PHE A 43 -1.69 -4.66 12.43
C PHE A 43 -2.51 -4.64 13.73
N GLU A 44 -2.10 -5.45 14.71
CA GLU A 44 -2.84 -5.68 15.97
C GLU A 44 -3.13 -4.38 16.72
N GLU A 45 -2.24 -3.40 16.60
CA GLU A 45 -2.41 -2.08 17.22
C GLU A 45 -3.71 -1.38 16.81
N TYR A 46 -4.21 -1.63 15.59
CA TYR A 46 -5.43 -1.04 15.07
C TYR A 46 -6.64 -1.95 15.20
N LYS A 47 -6.55 -3.04 15.96
CA LYS A 47 -7.64 -4.02 16.09
C LYS A 47 -8.95 -3.41 16.60
N GLY A 48 -8.89 -2.37 17.41
CA GLY A 48 -10.06 -1.65 17.93
C GLY A 48 -10.73 -0.69 16.94
N TYR A 49 -10.14 -0.44 15.77
CA TYR A 49 -10.73 0.46 14.77
C TYR A 49 -12.03 -0.11 14.21
N LYS A 50 -13.05 0.74 14.12
CA LYS A 50 -14.35 0.42 13.50
C LYS A 50 -14.53 1.25 12.25
N PHE A 51 -14.66 0.58 11.12
CA PHE A 51 -14.92 1.23 9.84
C PHE A 51 -16.24 1.99 9.88
N ASN A 52 -16.22 3.20 9.32
CA ASN A 52 -17.36 4.09 9.28
C ASN A 52 -17.14 5.14 8.16
N ARG A 53 -18.16 5.96 7.91
CA ARG A 53 -18.12 7.02 6.88
C ARG A 53 -16.95 7.99 7.00
N TYR A 54 -16.35 8.14 8.19
CA TYR A 54 -15.24 9.05 8.39
C TYR A 54 -13.91 8.51 7.85
N PHE A 55 -13.82 7.21 7.50
CA PHE A 55 -12.64 6.62 6.87
C PHE A 55 -12.13 7.44 5.69
N TRP A 56 -13.03 8.07 4.93
CA TRP A 56 -12.72 8.89 3.74
C TRP A 56 -12.22 10.30 4.03
N TYR A 57 -12.07 10.73 5.28
CA TYR A 57 -11.50 12.03 5.61
C TYR A 57 -10.05 11.91 6.05
N ARG A 58 -9.24 12.93 5.72
CA ARG A 58 -7.81 12.99 6.03
C ARG A 58 -7.46 12.62 7.49
N ASN A 59 -8.30 13.02 8.45
CA ASN A 59 -8.09 12.76 9.87
C ASN A 59 -9.08 11.74 10.46
N GLY A 60 -9.84 11.03 9.62
CA GLY A 60 -10.81 10.03 10.09
C GLY A 60 -10.20 8.65 10.38
N ARG A 61 -8.87 8.53 10.21
CA ARG A 61 -8.09 7.33 10.47
C ARG A 61 -6.99 7.72 11.45
N SER A 62 -7.01 7.15 12.66
CA SER A 62 -6.03 7.46 13.71
C SER A 62 -4.74 6.65 13.51
N ILE A 63 -4.12 6.76 12.34
CA ILE A 63 -2.85 6.11 12.01
C ILE A 63 -1.70 6.86 12.70
N LYS A 64 -0.84 6.14 13.43
CA LYS A 64 0.31 6.76 14.09
C LYS A 64 1.31 7.33 13.07
N LYS A 65 2.00 8.40 13.45
CA LYS A 65 2.93 9.16 12.58
C LYS A 65 4.11 8.36 12.03
N ASP A 66 4.50 7.30 12.73
CA ASP A 66 5.57 6.36 12.35
C ASP A 66 5.07 5.27 11.41
N HIS A 67 3.77 4.99 11.39
CA HIS A 67 3.14 4.05 10.47
C HIS A 67 2.70 4.70 9.15
N GLN A 68 2.57 6.02 9.09
CA GLN A 68 2.16 6.75 7.88
C GLN A 68 3.16 6.59 6.73
N ILE A 69 2.65 6.41 5.51
CA ILE A 69 3.47 6.50 4.29
C ILE A 69 4.03 7.92 4.16
N ARG A 70 5.28 8.02 3.71
CA ARG A 70 5.90 9.30 3.37
C ARG A 70 6.37 9.29 1.93
N THR A 71 6.10 10.37 1.22
CA THR A 71 6.66 10.58 -0.12
C THR A 71 8.10 11.08 0.00
N LEU A 72 9.03 10.37 -0.64
CA LEU A 72 10.41 10.82 -0.79
C LEU A 72 10.59 11.67 -2.03
N LYS A 73 10.07 11.18 -3.15
CA LYS A 73 10.32 11.75 -4.46
C LYS A 73 9.15 11.49 -5.39
N ILE A 74 8.78 12.51 -6.16
CA ILE A 74 7.86 12.37 -7.29
C ILE A 74 8.65 12.78 -8.53
N ILE A 75 8.73 11.87 -9.50
CA ILE A 75 9.42 12.10 -10.78
C ILE A 75 8.32 12.12 -11.85
N LYS A 76 8.18 13.29 -12.48
CA LYS A 76 7.13 13.57 -13.47
C LYS A 76 7.49 13.12 -14.90
N GLU A 77 8.72 12.66 -15.12
CA GLU A 77 9.13 12.14 -16.43
C GLU A 77 8.28 10.93 -16.83
N SER A 78 8.32 10.53 -18.10
CA SER A 78 7.70 9.27 -18.54
C SER A 78 8.74 8.15 -18.39
N PRO A 79 8.50 7.12 -17.56
CA PRO A 79 7.28 6.84 -16.81
C PRO A 79 7.14 7.65 -15.51
N PHE A 80 5.89 8.04 -15.19
CA PHE A 80 5.57 8.72 -13.93
C PHE A 80 5.95 7.80 -12.77
N THR A 81 6.77 8.30 -11.85
CA THR A 81 7.33 7.49 -10.76
C THR A 81 7.21 8.18 -9.42
N ILE A 82 6.88 7.39 -8.39
CA ILE A 82 6.77 7.87 -7.02
C ILE A 82 7.64 6.97 -6.14
N GLU A 83 8.53 7.57 -5.36
CA GLU A 83 9.29 6.89 -4.32
C GLU A 83 8.66 7.21 -2.96
N LEU A 84 8.38 6.15 -2.21
CA LEU A 84 7.72 6.17 -0.91
C LEU A 84 8.61 5.51 0.14
N LEU A 85 8.49 5.99 1.38
CA LEU A 85 8.89 5.26 2.58
C LEU A 85 7.66 4.66 3.23
N ILE A 86 7.74 3.36 3.48
CA ILE A 86 6.75 2.62 4.27
C ILE A 86 7.47 2.05 5.49
N SER A 87 6.83 2.01 6.65
CA SER A 87 7.40 1.34 7.83
C SER A 87 7.58 -0.17 7.58
N ASP A 88 8.68 -0.73 8.07
CA ASP A 88 8.93 -2.18 8.12
C ASP A 88 7.77 -2.98 8.78
N ILE A 89 7.08 -2.38 9.75
CA ILE A 89 5.87 -2.92 10.39
C ILE A 89 4.80 -3.24 9.35
N ALA A 90 4.62 -2.40 8.32
CA ALA A 90 3.64 -2.65 7.26
C ALA A 90 4.01 -3.90 6.43
N ILE A 91 5.31 -4.19 6.28
CA ILE A 91 5.79 -5.38 5.57
C ILE A 91 5.66 -6.61 6.45
N ILE A 92 6.02 -6.51 7.72
CA ILE A 92 5.97 -7.60 8.69
C ILE A 92 4.53 -8.04 8.96
N SER A 93 3.62 -7.08 9.12
CA SER A 93 2.18 -7.33 9.33
C SER A 93 1.49 -7.92 8.10
N GLY A 94 2.08 -7.78 6.92
CA GLY A 94 1.44 -8.17 5.66
C GLY A 94 0.53 -7.09 5.06
N ALA A 95 0.45 -5.90 5.65
CA ALA A 95 -0.27 -4.78 5.07
C ALA A 95 0.26 -4.43 3.66
N PHE A 96 1.58 -4.48 3.45
CA PHE A 96 2.16 -4.26 2.12
C PHE A 96 1.73 -5.34 1.11
N LEU A 97 1.64 -6.60 1.53
CA LEU A 97 1.13 -7.68 0.69
C LEU A 97 -0.34 -7.49 0.31
N ALA A 98 -1.14 -6.93 1.22
CA ALA A 98 -2.52 -6.57 0.94
C ALA A 98 -2.64 -5.49 -0.13
N ILE A 99 -1.78 -4.46 -0.09
CA ILE A 99 -1.69 -3.43 -1.14
C ILE A 99 -1.37 -4.08 -2.49
N VAL A 100 -0.37 -4.95 -2.55
CA VAL A 100 0.00 -5.67 -3.78
C VAL A 100 -1.17 -6.50 -4.31
N LYS A 101 -1.83 -7.26 -3.42
CA LYS A 101 -2.99 -8.09 -3.80
C LYS A 101 -4.20 -7.26 -4.24
N ALA A 102 -4.42 -6.09 -3.66
CA ALA A 102 -5.45 -5.16 -4.09
C ALA A 102 -5.22 -4.69 -5.52
N PHE A 103 -3.98 -4.41 -5.91
CA PHE A 103 -3.66 -4.10 -7.31
C PHE A 103 -3.80 -5.30 -8.25
N ASP A 104 -3.58 -6.53 -7.78
CA ASP A 104 -3.84 -7.74 -8.57
C ASP A 104 -5.32 -7.92 -8.93
N VAL A 105 -6.25 -7.45 -8.08
CA VAL A 105 -7.70 -7.51 -8.35
C VAL A 105 -8.10 -6.52 -9.45
N ILE A 106 -7.36 -5.43 -9.59
CA ILE A 106 -7.58 -4.43 -10.63
C ILE A 106 -7.13 -5.01 -11.97
N SER A 107 -8.07 -5.65 -12.67
CA SER A 107 -7.87 -6.57 -13.80
C SER A 107 -7.08 -5.99 -14.99
N ASN A 108 -6.88 -4.68 -15.03
CA ASN A 108 -6.13 -3.98 -16.08
C ASN A 108 -4.65 -3.72 -15.74
N TRP A 109 -4.22 -3.99 -14.50
CA TRP A 109 -2.88 -3.62 -14.03
C TRP A 109 -1.98 -4.87 -14.09
N LYS A 110 -1.20 -5.01 -15.16
CA LYS A 110 -0.30 -6.16 -15.36
C LYS A 110 0.98 -6.01 -14.52
N LEU A 111 0.86 -6.16 -13.20
CA LEU A 111 2.02 -6.21 -12.31
C LEU A 111 2.88 -7.46 -12.57
N ASN A 112 4.20 -7.32 -12.53
CA ASN A 112 5.14 -8.45 -12.63
C ASN A 112 5.21 -9.24 -11.31
N ARG A 113 4.28 -10.19 -11.16
CA ARG A 113 4.06 -10.98 -9.93
C ARG A 113 5.28 -11.74 -9.44
N GLU A 114 6.05 -12.33 -10.35
CA GLU A 114 7.19 -13.17 -9.98
C GLU A 114 8.34 -12.34 -9.41
N LYS A 115 8.65 -11.21 -10.05
CA LYS A 115 9.66 -10.26 -9.58
C LYS A 115 9.31 -9.71 -8.20
N LEU A 116 8.07 -9.24 -8.02
CA LEU A 116 7.63 -8.65 -6.76
C LEU A 116 7.61 -9.67 -5.61
N LYS A 117 7.21 -10.91 -5.89
CA LYS A 117 7.26 -12.00 -4.89
C LYS A 117 8.71 -12.28 -4.46
N LEU A 118 9.65 -12.33 -5.40
CA LEU A 118 11.07 -12.54 -5.11
C LEU A 118 11.69 -11.38 -4.31
N GLU A 119 11.35 -10.13 -4.66
CA GLU A 119 11.78 -8.95 -3.92
C GLU A 119 11.25 -8.95 -2.48
N ILE A 120 9.97 -9.28 -2.31
CA ILE A 120 9.37 -9.43 -0.99
C ILE A 120 10.06 -10.57 -0.23
N GLU A 121 10.22 -11.75 -0.81
CA GLU A 121 10.89 -12.89 -0.16
C GLU A 121 12.33 -12.58 0.25
N LYS A 122 13.05 -11.76 -0.54
CA LYS A 122 14.38 -11.26 -0.19
C LYS A 122 14.30 -10.36 1.05
N LEU A 123 13.38 -9.39 1.08
CA LEU A 123 13.14 -8.57 2.28
C LEU A 123 12.75 -9.41 3.49
N LYS A 124 11.95 -10.47 3.32
CA LYS A 124 11.61 -11.39 4.43
C LYS A 124 12.86 -12.03 5.03
N LYS A 125 13.82 -12.41 4.19
CA LYS A 125 15.10 -12.99 4.63
C LYS A 125 15.98 -11.96 5.33
N ASP A 126 15.94 -10.70 4.90
CA ASP A 126 16.69 -9.62 5.55
C ASP A 126 16.03 -9.20 6.88
N LEU A 127 14.70 -9.34 6.98
CA LEU A 127 13.91 -9.15 8.20
C LEU A 127 13.85 -10.41 9.10
N LYS A 128 14.85 -11.30 9.00
CA LYS A 128 14.98 -12.68 9.51
C LYS A 128 14.45 -13.01 10.92
N ASN A 129 14.17 -12.01 11.76
CA ASN A 129 13.63 -12.16 13.11
C ASN A 129 12.10 -11.99 13.22
N TYR A 130 11.43 -11.56 12.14
CA TYR A 130 10.00 -11.27 12.17
C TYR A 130 9.21 -12.36 11.43
N LYS A 131 8.41 -13.13 12.19
CA LYS A 131 7.45 -14.08 11.61
C LYS A 131 6.38 -13.28 10.86
N ILE A 132 6.48 -13.23 9.54
CA ILE A 132 5.43 -12.65 8.71
C ILE A 132 4.19 -13.54 8.86
N GLU A 133 3.10 -12.90 9.27
CA GLU A 133 1.88 -13.61 9.57
C GLU A 133 1.34 -14.22 8.26
N LYS A 134 1.21 -15.56 8.23
CA LYS A 134 0.61 -16.30 7.09
C LYS A 134 -0.79 -15.78 6.71
N SER A 135 -1.42 -15.03 7.61
CA SER A 135 -2.71 -14.35 7.46
C SER A 135 -2.71 -13.28 6.35
N ALA A 136 -1.56 -12.74 5.96
CA ALA A 136 -1.37 -11.75 4.89
C ALA A 136 -1.96 -12.18 3.53
N LEU A 137 -2.10 -13.50 3.32
CA LEU A 137 -2.55 -14.06 2.05
C LEU A 137 -4.08 -14.02 1.86
N ASN A 138 -4.85 -13.76 2.93
CA ASN A 138 -6.31 -13.79 2.86
C ASN A 138 -6.95 -12.41 3.11
N LEU A 139 -6.63 -11.47 2.21
CA LEU A 139 -7.21 -10.12 2.18
C LEU A 139 -8.74 -10.13 2.26
N GLU A 140 -9.41 -10.95 1.44
CA GLU A 140 -10.88 -11.06 1.45
C GLU A 140 -11.41 -11.44 2.82
N ARG A 141 -10.82 -12.45 3.48
CA ARG A 141 -11.22 -12.84 4.83
C ARG A 141 -11.01 -11.71 5.85
N ARG A 142 -9.89 -10.99 5.78
CA ARG A 142 -9.60 -9.86 6.69
C ARG A 142 -10.56 -8.69 6.49
N VAL A 143 -10.87 -8.36 5.24
CA VAL A 143 -11.87 -7.35 4.87
C VAL A 143 -13.22 -7.74 5.48
N HIS A 144 -13.61 -9.02 5.33
CA HIS A 144 -14.86 -9.54 5.86
C HIS A 144 -14.91 -9.57 7.39
N GLU A 145 -13.86 -10.05 8.06
CA GLU A 145 -13.74 -10.08 9.53
C GLU A 145 -13.83 -8.68 10.17
N LYS A 146 -13.65 -7.62 9.38
CA LYS A 146 -13.62 -6.23 9.81
C LYS A 146 -14.79 -5.39 9.33
N ASP A 147 -15.77 -5.99 8.64
CA ASP A 147 -16.89 -5.29 8.01
C ASP A 147 -16.42 -4.13 7.12
N ALA A 148 -15.34 -4.36 6.36
CA ALA A 148 -14.66 -3.34 5.55
C ALA A 148 -14.97 -3.45 4.05
N GLU A 149 -15.89 -4.33 3.63
CA GLU A 149 -16.16 -4.66 2.23
C GLU A 149 -16.58 -3.44 1.42
N GLU A 150 -17.49 -2.62 1.95
CA GLU A 150 -17.98 -1.44 1.24
C GLU A 150 -16.82 -0.47 0.94
N ILE A 151 -15.97 -0.23 1.94
CA ILE A 151 -14.81 0.65 1.82
C ILE A 151 -13.79 0.06 0.85
N TYR A 152 -13.48 -1.23 0.99
CA TYR A 152 -12.53 -1.91 0.13
C TYR A 152 -12.99 -1.88 -1.34
N ASN A 153 -14.22 -2.30 -1.61
CA ASN A 153 -14.76 -2.34 -2.97
C ASN A 153 -14.81 -0.94 -3.61
N HIS A 154 -15.27 0.07 -2.86
CA HIS A 154 -15.29 1.43 -3.36
C HIS A 154 -13.89 1.98 -3.65
N LEU A 155 -12.91 1.62 -2.82
CA LEU A 155 -11.52 2.03 -3.04
C LEU A 155 -10.90 1.37 -4.28
N ILE A 156 -11.14 0.07 -4.47
CA ILE A 156 -10.71 -0.67 -5.67
C ILE A 156 -11.34 -0.06 -6.93
N GLU A 157 -12.63 0.26 -6.88
CA GLU A 157 -13.35 0.89 -7.99
C GLU A 157 -12.76 2.26 -8.36
N ARG A 158 -12.43 3.09 -7.36
CA ARG A 158 -11.80 4.41 -7.58
C ARG A 158 -10.41 4.29 -8.22
N LEU A 159 -9.60 3.36 -7.74
CA LEU A 159 -8.28 3.07 -8.31
C LEU A 159 -8.40 2.54 -9.75
N ASP A 160 -9.36 1.67 -10.04
CA ASP A 160 -9.60 1.17 -11.39
C ASP A 160 -10.17 2.24 -12.34
N LYS A 161 -10.90 3.23 -11.84
CA LYS A 161 -11.39 4.35 -12.65
C LYS A 161 -10.34 5.42 -12.94
N ASN A 162 -9.26 5.50 -12.16
CA ASN A 162 -8.21 6.49 -12.38
C ASN A 162 -7.49 6.24 -13.72
N PRO A 163 -7.24 7.26 -14.58
CA PRO A 163 -6.59 7.05 -15.88
C PRO A 163 -5.10 6.69 -15.78
N ILE A 164 -4.45 6.97 -14.64
CA ILE A 164 -3.06 6.60 -14.36
C ILE A 164 -3.06 5.20 -13.74
N LYS A 165 -2.36 4.25 -14.39
CA LYS A 165 -2.34 2.85 -13.98
C LYS A 165 -0.99 2.46 -13.41
N LEU A 166 -0.97 1.71 -12.32
CA LEU A 166 0.28 1.13 -11.81
C LEU A 166 0.75 0.04 -12.77
N ASP A 167 2.02 0.11 -13.11
CA ASP A 167 2.67 -0.84 -14.02
C ASP A 167 3.63 -1.76 -13.27
N ASP A 168 4.43 -1.20 -12.36
CA ASP A 168 5.40 -1.96 -11.59
C ASP A 168 5.53 -1.39 -10.17
N ILE A 169 5.87 -2.29 -9.23
CA ILE A 169 6.24 -1.94 -7.87
C ILE A 169 7.63 -2.52 -7.65
N GLN A 170 8.56 -1.66 -7.25
CA GLN A 170 9.94 -2.05 -6.98
C GLN A 170 10.25 -1.77 -5.52
N VAL A 171 10.74 -2.78 -4.81
CA VAL A 171 11.31 -2.55 -3.48
C VAL A 171 12.81 -2.30 -3.61
N ILE A 172 13.24 -1.11 -3.20
CA ILE A 172 14.60 -0.62 -3.45
C ILE A 172 15.53 -1.06 -2.34
N GLU A 173 15.28 -0.63 -1.10
CA GLU A 173 16.20 -0.85 0.02
C GLU A 173 15.52 -0.69 1.38
N LEU A 174 16.16 -1.28 2.40
CA LEU A 174 15.92 -1.00 3.80
C LEU A 174 16.70 0.27 4.17
N VAL A 175 16.00 1.25 4.70
CA VAL A 175 16.54 2.51 5.22
C VAL A 175 16.48 2.43 6.74
N GLU A 176 17.64 2.55 7.39
CA GLU A 176 17.74 2.77 8.82
C GLU A 176 17.66 4.28 9.08
N ASP A 177 16.85 4.69 10.06
CA ASP A 177 16.75 6.09 10.49
C ASP A 177 18.01 6.52 11.27
#